data_AF-A0A6N7GZL2-F1
#
_entry.id   AF-A0A6N7GZL2-F1
#
_cell.length_a   1.000
_cell.length_b   1.000
_cell.length_c   1.000
_cell.angle_alpha   90.00
_cell.angle_beta   90.00
_cell.angle_gamma   90.00
#
_symmetry.space_group_name_H-M   'P 1'
#
loop_
_entity.id
_entity.type
_entity.pdbx_description
1 polymer ?
#
loop_
_entity_poly.entity_id
_entity_poly.type
_entity_poly.pdbx_seq_one_letter_code
_entity_poly.pdbx_strand_id
1 'polypeptide(L)' 'MARPENRSEARALSLTLPIETFNYLALLATLGKLGRTENEVAAHILVRETYAMLERGFHETRIPAPDDEGKPGG' A
#
# COMPACT_ATOMS: atom_id res chain seq x y z
N MET A 1 -0.34 -28.42 -8.94
CA MET A 1 -0.18 -27.35 -7.93
C MET A 1 -1.51 -26.64 -7.81
N ALA A 2 -2.20 -26.78 -6.67
CA ALA A 2 -3.47 -26.09 -6.44
C ALA A 2 -3.21 -24.58 -6.32
N ARG A 3 -3.94 -23.78 -7.11
CA ARG A 3 -3.89 -22.32 -7.06
C ARG A 3 -4.53 -21.89 -5.74
N PRO A 4 -3.91 -21.03 -4.89
CA PRO A 4 -4.51 -20.71 -3.60
C PRO A 4 -5.87 -20.02 -3.78
N GLU A 5 -6.86 -20.51 -3.05
CA GLU A 5 -8.24 -20.00 -2.97
C GLU A 5 -8.36 -18.66 -2.23
N ASN A 6 -7.25 -17.92 -2.08
CA ASN A 6 -7.25 -16.59 -1.48
C ASN A 6 -7.74 -15.54 -2.50
N ARG A 7 -8.95 -15.72 -3.03
CA ARG A 7 -9.82 -14.56 -3.24
C ARG A 7 -10.28 -14.14 -1.86
N SER A 8 -9.43 -13.43 -1.11
CA SER A 8 -9.93 -12.66 0.03
C SER A 8 -11.07 -11.80 -0.52
N GLU A 9 -12.30 -12.07 -0.10
CA GLU A 9 -13.40 -11.16 -0.37
C GLU A 9 -12.97 -9.79 0.13
N ALA A 10 -12.91 -8.83 -0.81
CA ALA A 10 -12.36 -7.51 -0.56
C ALA A 10 -13.26 -6.78 0.45
N ARG A 11 -12.96 -6.91 1.75
CA ARG A 11 -13.44 -5.95 2.72
C ARG A 11 -12.86 -4.61 2.32
N ALA A 12 -13.73 -3.65 2.01
CA ALA A 12 -13.32 -2.29 1.76
C ALA A 12 -12.59 -1.77 3.01
N LEU A 13 -11.29 -1.53 2.88
CA LEU A 13 -10.52 -0.83 3.89
C LEU A 13 -10.79 0.65 3.71
N SER A 14 -11.49 1.27 4.66
CA SER A 14 -11.60 2.72 4.74
C SER A 14 -10.25 3.27 5.23
N LEU A 15 -9.53 3.92 4.32
CA LEU A 15 -8.24 4.54 4.63
C LEU A 15 -8.41 6.06 4.64
N THR A 16 -7.83 6.71 5.65
CA THR A 16 -7.66 8.17 5.65
C THR A 16 -6.31 8.49 5.02
N LEU A 17 -6.32 9.18 3.88
CA LEU A 17 -5.12 9.60 3.18
C LEU A 17 -4.83 11.08 3.44
N PRO A 18 -3.56 11.51 3.43
CA PRO A 18 -3.21 12.92 3.28
C PRO A 18 -3.86 13.51 2.03
N ILE A 19 -4.27 14.77 2.09
CA ILE A 19 -5.03 15.41 1.02
C ILE A 19 -4.21 15.51 -0.27
N GLU A 20 -2.90 15.71 -0.16
CA GLU A 20 -1.97 15.76 -1.28
C GLU A 20 -1.92 14.41 -2.01
N THR A 21 -1.89 13.31 -1.26
CA THR A 21 -1.93 11.95 -1.80
C THR A 21 -3.22 11.72 -2.55
N PHE A 22 -4.36 12.06 -1.94
CA PHE A 22 -5.67 11.91 -2.58
C PHE A 22 -5.77 12.73 -3.87
N ASN A 23 -5.37 14.01 -3.84
CA ASN A 23 -5.40 14.89 -5.00
C ASN A 23 -4.55 14.36 -6.15
N TYR A 24 -3.40 13.76 -5.84
CA TYR A 24 -2.54 13.18 -6.87
C TYR A 24 -3.15 11.93 -7.51
N LEU A 25 -3.78 11.06 -6.72
CA LEU A 25 -4.52 9.91 -7.25
C LEU A 25 -5.67 10.35 -8.17
N ALA A 26 -6.42 11.38 -7.77
CA ALA A 26 -7.48 11.98 -8.57
C ALA A 26 -6.97 12.58 -9.89
N LEU A 27 -5.82 13.26 -9.85
CA LEU A 27 -5.16 13.78 -11.06
C LEU A 27 -4.80 12.65 -12.03
N LEU A 28 -4.17 11.58 -11.53
CA LEU A 28 -3.79 10.44 -12.37
C LEU A 28 -5.01 9.75 -12.98
N ALA A 29 -6.08 9.56 -12.20
CA ALA A 29 -7.35 9.00 -12.68
C ALA A 29 -7.97 9.88 -13.77
N THR A 30 -7.98 11.20 -13.57
CA THR A 30 -8.48 12.19 -14.56
C THR A 30 -7.70 12.11 -15.87
N LEU A 31 -6.39 11.91 -15.80
CA LEU A 31 -5.52 11.72 -16.97
C LEU A 31 -5.61 10.32 -17.58
N GLY A 32 -6.43 9.42 -17.03
CA GLY A 32 -6.53 8.02 -17.44
C GLY A 32 -5.24 7.23 -17.24
N LYS A 33 -4.37 7.66 -16.31
CA LYS A 33 -3.10 7.00 -16.01
C LYS A 33 -3.35 5.92 -14.97
N LEU A 34 -3.02 4.67 -15.31
CA LEU A 34 -3.11 3.52 -14.40
C LEU A 34 -4.54 3.20 -13.93
N GLY A 35 -5.58 3.80 -14.51
CA GLY A 35 -6.97 3.61 -14.08
C GLY A 35 -7.83 4.84 -14.41
N ARG A 36 -9.13 4.72 -14.15
CA ARG A 36 -10.12 5.81 -14.29
C ARG A 36 -10.67 6.27 -12.94
N THR A 37 -10.36 5.56 -11.86
CA THR A 37 -10.73 5.93 -10.49
C THR A 37 -9.50 5.97 -9.58
N GLU A 38 -9.56 6.74 -8.51
CA GLU A 38 -8.48 6.84 -7.52
C GLU A 38 -8.13 5.47 -6.92
N ASN A 39 -9.14 4.62 -6.71
CA ASN A 39 -8.95 3.26 -6.19
C ASN A 39 -8.20 2.35 -7.18
N GLU A 40 -8.51 2.42 -8.47
CA GLU A 40 -7.77 1.66 -9.49
C GLU A 40 -6.31 2.13 -9.55
N VAL A 41 -6.08 3.45 -9.57
CA VAL A 41 -4.73 4.02 -9.56
C VAL A 41 -3.96 3.57 -8.32
N ALA A 42 -4.57 3.66 -7.13
CA ALA A 42 -3.96 3.23 -5.88
C ALA A 42 -3.61 1.74 -5.91
N ALA A 43 -4.52 0.88 -6.40
CA ALA A 43 -4.26 -0.55 -6.55
C ALA A 43 -3.08 -0.83 -7.47
N HIS A 44 -2.99 -0.14 -8.62
CA HIS A 44 -1.87 -0.27 -9.54
C HIS A 44 -0.53 0.16 -8.91
N ILE A 45 -0.52 1.27 -8.15
CA ILE A 45 0.67 1.73 -7.43
C ILE A 45 1.10 0.71 -6.37
N LEU A 46 0.15 0.20 -5.57
CA LEU A 46 0.42 -0.79 -4.52
C LEU A 46 1.01 -2.09 -5.09
N VAL A 47 0.46 -2.59 -6.20
CA VAL A 47 0.99 -3.77 -6.87
C VAL A 47 2.43 -3.53 -7.33
N ARG A 48 2.70 -2.38 -7.96
CA ARG A 48 4.04 -2.02 -8.42
C ARG A 48 5.04 -1.93 -7.27
N GLU A 49 4.66 -1.29 -6.17
CA GLU A 49 5.52 -1.17 -4.99
C GLU A 49 5.77 -2.53 -4.34
N THR A 50 4.77 -3.40 -4.29
CA THR A 50 4.92 -4.77 -3.77
C THR A 50 5.92 -5.57 -4.60
N TYR A 51 5.89 -5.46 -5.93
CA TYR A 51 6.89 -6.08 -6.79
C TYR A 51 8.28 -5.49 -6.56
N ALA A 52 8.39 -4.16 -6.43
CA ALA A 52 9.67 -3.51 -6.14
C ALA A 52 10.25 -3.96 -4.78
N MET A 53 9.41 -4.13 -3.76
CA MET A 53 9.80 -4.68 -2.46
C MET A 53 10.27 -6.13 -2.57
N LEU A 54 9.57 -6.94 -3.38
CA LEU A 54 9.96 -8.33 -3.63
C LEU A 54 11.33 -8.41 -4.31
N GLU A 55 11.55 -7.62 -5.36
CA GLU A 55 12.83 -7.54 -6.09
C GLU A 55 13.99 -7.09 -5.19
N ARG A 56 13.72 -6.25 -4.21
CA ARG A 56 14.71 -5.76 -3.23
C ARG A 56 14.97 -6.72 -2.08
N GLY A 57 14.28 -7.87 -2.01
CA GLY A 57 14.39 -8.78 -0.87
C GLY A 57 13.90 -8.14 0.43
N PHE A 58 12.92 -7.24 0.38
CA PHE A 58 12.47 -6.48 1.56
C PHE A 58 12.02 -7.41 2.72
N HIS A 59 11.47 -8.59 2.39
CA HIS A 59 11.08 -9.61 3.36
C HIS A 59 12.26 -10.21 4.16
N GLU A 60 13.50 -10.02 3.72
CA GLU A 60 14.72 -10.40 4.43
C GLU A 60 15.24 -9.26 5.32
N THR A 61 14.73 -8.03 5.12
CA THR A 61 15.12 -6.87 5.93
C THR A 61 14.47 -6.97 7.30
N ARG A 62 15.30 -7.10 8.34
CA ARG A 62 14.83 -7.03 9.72
C ARG A 62 14.50 -5.58 10.05
N ILE A 63 13.21 -5.26 10.16
CA ILE A 63 12.77 -3.95 10.64
C ILE A 63 13.08 -3.91 12.15
N PRO A 64 13.90 -2.95 12.62
CA PRO A 64 14.13 -2.79 14.05
C PRO A 64 12.78 -2.54 14.74
N ALA A 65 12.61 -3.10 15.94
CA ALA A 65 11.46 -2.75 16.76
C ALA A 65 11.46 -1.22 16.94
N PRO A 66 10.30 -0.55 16.90
CA PRO A 66 10.25 0.86 17.23
C PRO A 66 10.92 1.06 18.59
N ASP A 67 11.81 2.06 18.68
CA ASP A 67 12.44 2.40 19.95
C ASP A 67 11.32 2.67 20.96
N ASP A 68 11.37 1.97 22.08
CA ASP A 68 10.42 2.07 23.18
C ASP A 68 10.64 3.41 23.92
N GLU A 69 10.51 4.55 23.22
CA GLU A 69 10.39 5.89 23.81
C GLU A 69 8.98 6.04 24.41
N GLY A 70 8.70 5.22 25.41
CA GLY A 70 7.41 5.15 26.07
C GLY A 70 7.46 4.65 27.51
N LYS A 71 8.64 4.56 28.13
CA LYS A 71 8.73 4.36 29.58
C LYS A 71 8.85 5.71 30.28
N PRO A 72 7.85 6.15 31.07
CA PRO A 72 8.07 7.15 32.08
C PRO A 72 8.94 6.49 33.16
N GLY A 73 10.24 6.76 33.13
CA GLY A 73 11.16 6.30 34.16
C GLY A 73 11.12 7.23 35.37
N GLY A 74 10.79 6.66 36.53
CA GLY A 74 11.33 7.03 37.85
C GLY A 74 10.78 8.27 38.52
#